data_AF-A0A7C9EK76-F1
#
_entry.id   AF-A0A7C9EK76-F1
#
_cell.length_a   1.000
_cell.length_b   1.000
_cell.length_c   1.000
_cell.angle_alpha   90.00
_cell.angle_beta   90.00
_cell.angle_gamma   90.00
#
_symmetry.space_group_name_H-M   'P 1'
#
loop_
_entity.id
_entity.type
_entity.pdbx_description
1 polymer ?
#
loop_
_entity_poly.entity_id
_entity_poly.type
_entity_poly.pdbx_seq_one_letter_code
_entity_poly.pdbx_strand_id
1 'polypeptide(L)'
;PTASNNSSFELANRRWELLNDEGIHHALFLFDKDMMKLDQTERVLSRGLPNVHHVKDDTMVISYTRGPFVFVFNFHPTNSYDRYSVGVEEAGEYQIVMNSDEKKYGGRGMINGDQYVQKSIRKRCDGLQDCLQVPLPSRTAQVYKLTRISRI
;
A
#
# COMPACT_ATOMS: atom_id res chain seq x y z
N PRO A 1 -23.73 -27.30 9.02
CA PRO A 1 -24.23 -28.44 9.80
C PRO A 1 -23.67 -29.77 9.29
N THR A 2 -22.98 -30.50 10.16
CA THR A 2 -22.45 -31.84 9.89
C THR A 2 -22.67 -32.73 11.12
N ALA A 3 -22.64 -34.05 10.97
CA ALA A 3 -22.75 -34.95 12.12
C ALA A 3 -21.67 -34.67 13.18
N SER A 4 -20.46 -34.30 12.75
CA SER A 4 -19.33 -33.99 13.62
C SER A 4 -19.52 -32.75 14.49
N ASN A 5 -20.48 -31.88 14.16
CA ASN A 5 -20.83 -30.70 14.96
C ASN A 5 -22.29 -30.73 15.46
N ASN A 6 -22.89 -31.93 15.59
CA ASN A 6 -24.29 -32.12 15.99
C ASN A 6 -25.28 -31.37 15.10
N SER A 7 -25.00 -31.27 13.81
CA SER A 7 -25.79 -30.49 12.85
C SER A 7 -25.93 -29.01 13.22
N SER A 8 -24.97 -28.45 13.97
CA SER A 8 -24.97 -27.05 14.38
C SER A 8 -24.79 -26.09 13.20
N PHE A 9 -25.50 -24.95 13.30
CA PHE A 9 -25.43 -23.80 12.41
C PHE A 9 -24.74 -22.58 13.04
N GLU A 10 -24.20 -22.71 14.25
CA GLU A 10 -23.62 -21.60 15.03
C GLU A 10 -22.55 -20.80 14.29
N LEU A 11 -21.75 -21.45 13.43
CA LEU A 11 -20.72 -20.79 12.61
C LEU A 11 -21.15 -20.59 11.16
N ALA A 12 -22.34 -21.06 10.78
CA ALA A 12 -22.89 -20.95 9.43
C ALA A 12 -23.67 -19.63 9.25
N ASN A 13 -23.08 -18.52 9.69
CA ASN A 13 -23.66 -17.18 9.56
C ASN A 13 -22.59 -16.14 9.19
N ARG A 14 -23.06 -14.90 9.02
CA ARG A 14 -22.23 -13.72 8.87
C ARG A 14 -22.60 -12.75 9.97
N ARG A 15 -21.59 -12.35 10.76
CA ARG A 15 -21.74 -11.34 11.80
C ARG A 15 -21.56 -9.94 11.24
N TRP A 16 -22.54 -9.49 10.44
CA TRP A 16 -22.49 -8.17 9.79
C TRP A 16 -22.52 -7.01 10.78
N GLU A 17 -23.08 -7.24 11.97
CA GLU A 17 -23.09 -6.29 13.07
C GLU A 17 -21.69 -5.84 13.50
N LEU A 18 -20.64 -6.64 13.26
CA LEU A 18 -19.25 -6.25 13.54
C LEU A 18 -18.78 -5.05 12.72
N LEU A 19 -19.47 -4.74 11.61
CA LEU A 19 -19.16 -3.58 10.77
C LEU A 19 -19.82 -2.29 11.26
N ASN A 20 -20.77 -2.37 12.20
CA ASN A 20 -21.54 -1.21 12.65
C ASN A 20 -20.76 -0.34 13.65
N ASP A 21 -19.85 -0.94 14.41
CA ASP A 21 -19.08 -0.24 15.45
C ASP A 21 -17.78 0.33 14.89
N GLU A 22 -17.35 1.48 15.40
CA GLU A 22 -16.07 2.14 15.06
C GLU A 22 -14.85 1.38 15.64
N GLY A 23 -14.61 0.16 15.15
CA GLY A 23 -13.53 -0.72 15.61
C GLY A 23 -12.72 -1.33 14.47
N ILE A 24 -11.88 -2.33 14.81
CA ILE A 24 -10.95 -2.95 13.85
C ILE A 24 -11.66 -3.59 12.65
N HIS A 25 -12.84 -4.18 12.85
CA HIS A 25 -13.62 -4.79 11.78
C HIS A 25 -14.11 -3.75 10.77
N HIS A 26 -14.62 -2.61 11.26
CA HIS A 26 -15.00 -1.49 10.40
C HIS A 26 -13.78 -0.89 9.69
N ALA A 27 -12.66 -0.71 10.39
CA ALA A 27 -11.42 -0.20 9.82
C ALA A 27 -10.85 -1.09 8.69
N LEU A 28 -10.84 -2.41 8.88
CA LEU A 28 -10.46 -3.37 7.85
C LEU A 28 -11.42 -3.37 6.66
N PHE A 29 -12.72 -3.25 6.91
CA PHE A 29 -13.71 -3.09 5.86
C PHE A 29 -13.50 -1.80 5.05
N LEU A 30 -13.17 -0.68 5.70
CA LEU A 30 -12.85 0.57 5.01
C LEU A 30 -11.61 0.43 4.13
N PHE A 31 -10.57 -0.27 4.61
CA PHE A 31 -9.37 -0.54 3.82
C PHE A 31 -9.69 -1.36 2.56
N ASP A 32 -10.43 -2.46 2.71
CA ASP A 32 -10.84 -3.31 1.58
C ASP A 32 -11.73 -2.55 0.57
N LYS A 33 -12.71 -1.78 1.09
CA LYS A 33 -13.58 -0.92 0.28
C LYS A 33 -12.78 0.10 -0.54
N ASP A 34 -11.83 0.79 0.09
CA ASP A 34 -11.03 1.81 -0.59
C ASP A 34 -10.03 1.18 -1.56
N MET A 35 -9.52 -0.03 -1.29
CA MET A 35 -8.67 -0.81 -2.21
C MET A 35 -9.44 -1.20 -3.47
N MET A 36 -10.68 -1.69 -3.34
CA MET A 36 -11.55 -1.96 -4.48
C MET A 36 -11.89 -0.68 -5.25
N LYS A 37 -12.16 0.43 -4.54
CA LYS A 37 -12.44 1.72 -5.16
C LYS A 37 -11.25 2.23 -5.97
N LEU A 38 -10.02 2.07 -5.46
CA LEU A 38 -8.81 2.43 -6.19
C LEU A 38 -8.74 1.72 -7.54
N ASP A 39 -8.99 0.41 -7.58
CA ASP A 39 -9.04 -0.33 -8.84
C ASP A 39 -10.20 0.14 -9.74
N GLN A 40 -11.38 0.37 -9.17
CA GLN A 40 -12.54 0.88 -9.92
C GLN A 40 -12.22 2.22 -10.61
N THR A 41 -11.52 3.13 -9.94
CA THR A 41 -11.20 4.47 -10.46
C THR A 41 -9.98 4.49 -11.38
N GLU A 42 -8.94 3.72 -11.06
CA GLU A 42 -7.63 3.82 -11.71
C GLU A 42 -7.30 2.64 -12.63
N ARG A 43 -8.12 1.59 -12.55
CA ARG A 43 -8.03 0.33 -13.29
C ARG A 43 -6.70 -0.38 -13.09
N VAL A 44 -6.15 -0.34 -11.87
CA VAL A 44 -4.86 -0.93 -11.47
C VAL A 44 -4.68 -2.35 -12.02
N LEU A 45 -5.69 -3.22 -11.85
CA LEU A 45 -5.63 -4.62 -12.25
C LEU A 45 -5.59 -4.83 -13.78
N SER A 46 -5.94 -3.82 -14.56
CA SER A 46 -5.89 -3.86 -16.03
C SER A 46 -4.60 -3.28 -16.62
N ARG A 47 -3.72 -2.67 -15.81
CA ARG A 47 -2.49 -1.97 -16.25
C ARG A 47 -1.33 -2.92 -16.62
N GLY A 48 -1.63 -4.13 -17.06
CA GLY A 48 -0.64 -5.17 -17.36
C GLY A 48 -0.14 -5.92 -16.13
N LEU A 49 0.96 -6.66 -16.29
CA LEU A 49 1.61 -7.42 -15.21
C LEU A 49 2.42 -6.48 -14.29
N PRO A 50 2.57 -6.81 -13.00
CA PRO A 50 3.46 -6.07 -12.12
C PRO A 50 4.94 -6.30 -12.49
N ASN A 51 5.75 -5.24 -12.42
CA ASN A 51 7.21 -5.31 -12.53
C ASN A 51 7.84 -5.20 -11.13
N VAL A 52 8.18 -6.35 -10.55
CA VAL A 52 8.83 -6.45 -9.24
C VAL A 52 10.33 -6.18 -9.41
N HIS A 53 10.76 -5.00 -8.97
CA HIS A 53 12.13 -4.52 -9.14
C HIS A 53 12.88 -4.34 -7.80
N HIS A 54 12.18 -4.44 -6.67
CA HIS A 54 12.76 -4.25 -5.35
C HIS A 54 12.28 -5.37 -4.41
N VAL A 55 13.18 -6.28 -4.06
CA VAL A 55 12.96 -7.31 -3.04
C VAL A 55 14.21 -7.36 -2.18
N LYS A 56 14.07 -6.97 -0.91
CA LYS A 56 15.17 -6.83 0.04
C LYS A 56 14.87 -7.62 1.31
N ASP A 57 15.57 -8.74 1.49
CA ASP A 57 15.37 -9.63 2.62
C ASP A 57 15.84 -9.02 3.95
N ASP A 58 16.91 -8.23 3.90
CA ASP A 58 17.50 -7.55 5.06
C ASP A 58 16.59 -6.46 5.63
N THR A 59 15.94 -5.69 4.75
CA THR A 59 14.99 -4.64 5.16
C THR A 59 13.55 -5.14 5.26
N MET A 60 13.26 -6.35 4.73
CA MET A 60 11.93 -6.92 4.54
C MET A 60 10.99 -6.00 3.75
N VAL A 61 11.55 -5.30 2.74
CA VAL A 61 10.79 -4.39 1.88
C VAL A 61 10.63 -5.00 0.49
N ILE A 62 9.40 -4.93 0.00
CA ILE A 62 9.04 -5.29 -1.37
C ILE A 62 8.48 -4.05 -2.05
N SER A 63 8.96 -3.76 -3.26
CA SER A 63 8.32 -2.79 -4.15
C SER A 63 8.24 -3.29 -5.59
N TYR A 64 7.15 -2.92 -6.24
CA TYR A 64 6.89 -3.19 -7.64
C TYR A 64 6.15 -2.03 -8.29
N THR A 65 6.25 -1.93 -9.61
CA THR A 65 5.45 -1.00 -10.40
C THR A 65 4.34 -1.73 -11.15
N ARG A 66 3.25 -1.03 -11.45
CA ARG A 66 2.18 -1.52 -12.32
C ARG A 66 1.52 -0.34 -13.02
N GLY A 67 1.81 -0.13 -14.30
CA GLY A 67 1.45 1.11 -14.98
C GLY A 67 2.06 2.32 -14.27
N PRO A 68 1.29 3.40 -13.99
CA PRO A 68 1.83 4.61 -13.34
C PRO A 68 1.95 4.48 -11.81
N PHE A 69 1.72 3.28 -11.25
CA PHE A 69 1.69 3.04 -9.82
C PHE A 69 2.98 2.40 -9.33
N VAL A 70 3.45 2.84 -8.16
CA VAL A 70 4.54 2.22 -7.39
C VAL A 70 3.95 1.74 -6.07
N PHE A 71 4.05 0.44 -5.81
CA PHE A 71 3.58 -0.17 -4.58
C PHE A 71 4.78 -0.45 -3.68
N VAL A 72 4.73 -0.06 -2.42
CA VAL A 72 5.82 -0.24 -1.45
C VAL A 72 5.25 -0.89 -0.19
N PHE A 73 5.81 -2.03 0.20
CA PHE A 73 5.41 -2.79 1.38
C PHE A 73 6.60 -2.96 2.32
N ASN A 74 6.42 -2.57 3.58
CA ASN A 74 7.37 -2.85 4.64
C ASN A 74 6.81 -3.95 5.54
N PHE A 75 7.33 -5.17 5.39
CA PHE A 75 6.95 -6.31 6.21
C PHE A 75 7.77 -6.43 7.49
N HIS A 76 8.76 -5.56 7.70
CA HIS A 76 9.60 -5.63 8.88
C HIS A 76 8.74 -5.44 10.15
N PRO A 77 8.91 -6.28 11.18
CA PRO A 77 8.06 -6.24 12.37
C PRO A 77 8.21 -4.98 13.22
N THR A 78 9.40 -4.37 13.20
CA THR A 78 9.77 -3.21 14.05
C THR A 78 10.38 -2.02 13.30
N ASN A 79 11.27 -2.26 12.33
CA ASN A 79 11.99 -1.20 11.64
C ASN A 79 11.07 -0.33 10.77
N SER A 80 11.20 0.97 10.99
CA SER A 80 10.59 2.04 10.21
C SER A 80 11.72 2.87 9.60
N TYR A 81 11.47 3.45 8.43
CA TYR A 81 12.48 4.22 7.70
C TYR A 81 11.94 5.61 7.38
N ASP A 82 12.69 6.67 7.69
CA ASP A 82 12.23 8.03 7.38
C ASP A 82 12.39 8.39 5.90
N ARG A 83 13.40 7.80 5.24
CA ARG A 83 13.76 8.06 3.84
C ARG A 83 14.23 6.78 3.13
N TYR A 84 13.33 5.84 2.93
CA TYR A 84 13.61 4.61 2.20
C TYR A 84 13.70 4.86 0.70
N SER A 85 14.75 4.38 0.02
CA SER A 85 14.92 4.56 -1.43
C SER A 85 14.28 3.40 -2.20
N VAL A 86 13.41 3.73 -3.17
CA VAL A 86 12.82 2.78 -4.13
C VAL A 86 13.02 3.34 -5.54
N GLY A 87 13.56 2.54 -6.45
CA GLY A 87 13.77 2.94 -7.84
C GLY A 87 12.46 3.27 -8.57
N VAL A 88 12.50 4.23 -9.49
CA VAL A 88 11.36 4.55 -10.39
C VAL A 88 11.85 4.78 -11.81
N GLU A 89 11.05 4.34 -12.79
CA GLU A 89 11.39 4.45 -14.21
C GLU A 89 11.27 5.89 -14.73
N GLU A 90 10.24 6.61 -14.30
CA GLU A 90 9.92 7.95 -14.76
C GLU A 90 10.31 9.01 -13.72
N ALA A 91 11.07 10.01 -14.13
CA ALA A 91 11.32 11.15 -13.27
C ALA A 91 10.06 12.02 -13.18
N GLY A 92 9.66 12.40 -11.96
CA GLY A 92 8.41 13.12 -11.77
C GLY A 92 7.99 13.34 -10.32
N GLU A 93 6.74 13.72 -10.18
CA GLU A 93 6.03 13.88 -8.92
C GLU A 93 5.06 12.73 -8.73
N TYR A 94 5.11 12.12 -7.56
CA TYR A 94 4.36 10.93 -7.18
C TYR A 94 3.50 11.25 -5.97
N GLN A 95 2.22 10.92 -6.04
CA GLN A 95 1.28 11.14 -4.94
C GLN A 95 0.85 9.81 -4.31
N ILE A 96 0.82 9.74 -2.99
CA ILE A 96 0.18 8.64 -2.26
C ILE A 96 -1.31 8.65 -2.57
N VAL A 97 -1.78 7.61 -3.24
CA VAL A 97 -3.22 7.37 -3.51
C VAL A 97 -3.83 6.40 -2.52
N MET A 98 -3.00 5.66 -1.77
CA MET A 98 -3.43 4.79 -0.69
C MET A 98 -2.28 4.57 0.30
N ASN A 99 -2.57 4.68 1.60
CA ASN A 99 -1.65 4.40 2.69
C ASN A 99 -2.36 3.56 3.76
N SER A 100 -1.89 2.33 4.01
CA SER A 100 -2.51 1.44 5.00
C SER A 100 -2.34 1.93 6.43
N ASP A 101 -1.41 2.85 6.70
CA ASP A 101 -1.18 3.42 8.04
C ASP A 101 -2.16 4.54 8.39
N GLU A 102 -3.09 4.92 7.51
CA GLU A 102 -4.11 5.92 7.84
C GLU A 102 -5.00 5.47 9.02
N LYS A 103 -5.35 6.41 9.90
CA LYS A 103 -6.16 6.13 11.11
C LYS A 103 -7.52 5.50 10.79
N LYS A 104 -8.13 5.84 9.65
CA LYS A 104 -9.40 5.23 9.20
C LYS A 104 -9.30 3.72 8.93
N TYR A 105 -8.09 3.21 8.70
CA TYR A 105 -7.81 1.78 8.52
C TYR A 105 -7.26 1.13 9.80
N GLY A 106 -7.28 1.84 10.94
CA GLY A 106 -6.71 1.37 12.20
C GLY A 106 -5.19 1.49 12.28
N GLY A 107 -4.58 2.22 11.34
CA GLY A 107 -3.15 2.56 11.36
C GLY A 107 -2.81 3.68 12.35
N ARG A 108 -1.52 3.99 12.47
CA ARG A 108 -1.00 5.00 13.43
C ARG A 108 -1.08 6.42 12.89
N GLY A 109 -1.12 6.59 11.57
CA GLY A 109 -1.14 7.88 10.90
C GLY A 109 0.19 8.60 10.97
N MET A 110 1.30 7.88 10.74
CA MET A 110 2.67 8.41 10.87
C MET A 110 3.09 9.29 9.68
N ILE A 111 2.40 9.18 8.54
CA ILE A 111 2.70 9.94 7.32
C ILE A 111 1.80 11.18 7.28
N ASN A 112 2.41 12.37 7.28
CA ASN A 112 1.70 13.65 7.27
C ASN A 112 1.37 14.14 5.85
N GLY A 113 0.44 15.09 5.73
CA GLY A 113 -0.05 15.61 4.43
C GLY A 113 1.07 16.11 3.49
N ASP A 114 2.09 16.79 4.02
CA ASP A 114 3.22 17.26 3.20
C ASP A 114 4.07 16.11 2.62
N GLN A 115 3.97 14.91 3.20
CA GLN A 115 4.67 13.71 2.73
C GLN A 115 3.84 12.89 1.74
N TYR A 116 2.59 13.27 1.45
CA TYR A 116 1.77 12.59 0.44
C TYR A 116 2.25 12.85 -0.98
N VAL A 117 3.09 13.84 -1.20
CA VAL A 117 3.68 14.15 -2.51
C VAL A 117 5.20 14.00 -2.44
N GLN A 118 5.76 13.14 -3.27
CA GLN A 118 7.18 12.85 -3.35
C GLN A 118 7.70 13.16 -4.75
N LYS A 119 8.84 13.85 -4.84
CA LYS A 119 9.52 14.07 -6.12
C LYS A 119 10.62 13.04 -6.28
N SER A 120 10.76 12.50 -7.49
CA SER A 120 11.88 11.64 -7.82
C SER A 120 13.19 12.42 -7.70
N ILE A 121 14.23 11.71 -7.28
CA ILE A 121 15.59 12.24 -7.13
C ILE A 121 16.48 11.43 -8.07
N ARG A 122 17.37 12.12 -8.78
CA ARG A 122 18.37 11.49 -9.64
C ARG A 122 19.45 10.81 -8.80
N LYS A 123 19.18 9.58 -8.42
CA LYS A 123 20.04 8.70 -7.62
C LYS A 123 19.78 7.27 -8.03
N ARG A 124 20.83 6.56 -8.47
CA ARG A 124 20.70 5.17 -8.89
C ARG A 124 20.21 4.28 -7.74
N CYS A 125 19.14 3.54 -7.98
CA CYS A 125 18.52 2.60 -7.04
C CYS A 125 17.80 1.51 -7.85
N ASP A 126 17.87 0.25 -7.44
CA ASP A 126 17.21 -0.89 -8.11
C ASP A 126 17.51 -1.00 -9.62
N GLY A 127 18.71 -0.59 -10.04
CA GLY A 127 19.12 -0.57 -11.45
C GLY A 127 18.54 0.59 -12.27
N LEU A 128 17.71 1.45 -11.68
CA LEU A 128 17.07 2.61 -12.30
C LEU A 128 17.87 3.90 -12.04
N GLN A 129 17.67 4.93 -12.87
CA GLN A 129 18.41 6.21 -12.76
C GLN A 129 17.88 7.11 -11.65
N ASP A 130 16.57 7.03 -11.39
CA ASP A 130 15.83 7.85 -10.46
C ASP A 130 15.22 6.98 -9.35
N CYS A 131 14.96 7.59 -8.20
CA CYS A 131 14.33 6.92 -7.07
C CYS A 131 13.40 7.87 -6.33
N LEU A 132 12.45 7.31 -5.58
CA LEU A 132 11.71 8.01 -4.53
C LEU A 132 12.38 7.79 -3.19
N GLN A 133 12.36 8.81 -2.33
CA GLN A 133 12.68 8.67 -0.92
C GLN A 133 11.39 8.81 -0.12
N VAL A 134 10.94 7.70 0.48
CA VAL A 134 9.62 7.62 1.11
C VAL A 134 9.73 7.38 2.62
N PRO A 135 8.86 7.99 3.45
CA PRO A 135 8.67 7.53 4.81
C PRO A 135 7.99 6.15 4.75
N LEU A 136 8.49 5.19 5.50
CA LEU A 136 8.08 3.80 5.42
C LEU A 136 8.00 3.17 6.81
N PRO A 137 6.90 3.36 7.55
CA PRO A 137 6.71 2.75 8.85
C PRO A 137 6.65 1.21 8.78
N SER A 138 6.98 0.54 9.88
CA SER A 138 6.92 -0.92 9.99
C SER A 138 5.51 -1.44 9.76
N ARG A 139 5.35 -2.57 9.03
CA ARG A 139 4.06 -3.21 8.74
C ARG A 139 3.07 -2.32 8.00
N THR A 140 3.55 -1.58 7.00
CA THR A 140 2.71 -0.69 6.17
C THR A 140 2.81 -1.00 4.69
N ALA A 141 1.77 -0.60 3.96
CA ALA A 141 1.72 -0.62 2.51
C ALA A 141 1.32 0.78 2.00
N GLN A 142 2.02 1.23 0.96
CA GLN A 142 1.80 2.53 0.33
C GLN A 142 1.71 2.35 -1.19
N VAL A 143 0.79 3.08 -1.82
CA VAL A 143 0.63 3.12 -3.27
C VAL A 143 0.82 4.55 -3.73
N TYR A 144 1.83 4.76 -4.55
CA TYR A 144 2.13 6.02 -5.19
C TYR A 144 1.64 6.00 -6.63
N LYS A 145 1.15 7.13 -7.13
CA LYS A 145 0.79 7.37 -8.52
C LYS A 145 1.63 8.50 -9.09
N LEU A 146 2.26 8.29 -10.24
CA LEU A 146 2.89 9.37 -11.00
C LEU A 146 1.82 10.38 -11.46
N THR A 147 1.89 11.61 -10.97
CA THR A 147 0.93 12.69 -11.30
C THR A 147 1.48 13.69 -12.29
N ARG A 148 2.79 13.93 -12.27
CA ARG A 148 3.47 14.84 -13.20
C ARG A 148 4.84 14.31 -13.58
N ILE A 149 5.10 14.17 -14.88
CA ILE A 149 6.44 13.84 -15.39
C ILE A 149 7.30 15.11 -15.37
N SER A 150 8.53 14.99 -14.86
CA SER A 150 9.55 16.02 -14.97
C SER A 150 10.12 16.01 -16.38
N ARG A 151 9.62 16.91 -17.24
CA ARG A 151 10.23 17.11 -18.56
C ARG A 151 11.54 17.86 -18.37
N ILE A 152 12.63 17.26 -18.88
CA ILE A 152 13.92 17.92 -19.09
C ILE A 152 13.78 18.85 -20.29
#